data_AF-A0A2D9N0K2-F1
#
_entry.id   AF-A0A2D9N0K2-F1
#
_cell.length_a   1.000
_cell.length_b   1.000
_cell.length_c   1.000
_cell.angle_alpha   90.00
_cell.angle_beta   90.00
_cell.angle_gamma   90.00
#
_symmetry.space_group_name_H-M   'P 1'
#
loop_
_entity.id
_entity.type
_entity.pdbx_description
1 polymer ?
#
loop_
_entity_poly.entity_id
_entity_poly.type
_entity_poly.pdbx_seq_one_letter_code
_entity_poly.pdbx_strand_id
1 'polypeptide(L)'
;MASSKSEFSAGFTFPAELTKGKVYTVRMGYDGSTGVLKTEMLEEGKPWKTIAEVKRKNAHAGFLVDTFSISNFTAKGSESSLLATGTIDELAIATSRSGPSFVDVHLDEGQWRARAFVVAPDDWQLQRSGDLRDWKSLDAVQKPSQFFLRFTDPEPVGRNQFYRITR
;
A
#
# COMPACT_ATOMS: atom_id res chain seq x y z
N MET A 1 -19.43 13.50 9.62
CA MET A 1 -20.70 13.05 9.02
C MET A 1 -20.37 12.17 7.82
N ALA A 2 -20.83 10.93 7.77
CA ALA A 2 -20.78 10.15 6.54
C ALA A 2 -21.87 10.68 5.59
N SER A 3 -21.53 10.96 4.34
CA SER A 3 -22.47 11.45 3.33
C SER A 3 -23.63 10.46 3.16
N SER A 4 -24.86 10.97 2.97
CA SER A 4 -26.01 10.14 2.54
C SER A 4 -25.82 9.54 1.13
N LYS A 5 -24.75 9.93 0.43
CA LYS A 5 -24.29 9.34 -0.84
C LYS A 5 -23.13 8.36 -0.65
N SER A 6 -22.80 7.96 0.58
CA SER A 6 -21.73 6.99 0.82
C SER A 6 -22.21 5.59 0.40
N GLU A 7 -21.82 5.15 -0.78
CA GLU A 7 -22.25 3.86 -1.34
C GLU A 7 -21.59 2.66 -0.66
N PHE A 8 -20.52 2.88 0.11
CA PHE A 8 -19.77 1.85 0.82
C PHE A 8 -20.03 1.83 2.34
N SER A 9 -20.86 2.72 2.90
CA SER A 9 -20.90 2.97 4.36
C SER A 9 -21.47 1.86 5.26
N ALA A 10 -21.87 0.70 4.72
CA ALA A 10 -22.46 -0.38 5.53
C ALA A 10 -22.27 -1.80 4.96
N GLY A 11 -21.47 -1.97 3.90
CA GLY A 11 -21.36 -3.26 3.21
C GLY A 11 -20.17 -4.14 3.61
N PHE A 12 -19.15 -3.58 4.27
CA PHE A 12 -17.97 -4.34 4.67
C PHE A 12 -18.22 -5.06 5.99
N THR A 13 -18.37 -6.37 5.93
CA THR A 13 -18.21 -7.22 7.11
C THR A 13 -16.73 -7.55 7.24
N PHE A 14 -16.04 -6.92 8.19
CA PHE A 14 -14.73 -7.40 8.60
C PHE A 14 -14.92 -8.76 9.27
N PRO A 15 -14.15 -9.79 8.89
CA PRO A 15 -14.39 -11.17 9.32
C PRO A 15 -14.03 -11.40 10.80
N ALA A 16 -13.38 -10.44 11.47
CA ALA A 16 -13.05 -10.49 12.88
C ALA A 16 -12.69 -9.09 13.41
N GLU A 17 -12.69 -8.97 14.73
CA GLU A 17 -12.14 -7.82 15.45
C GLU A 17 -10.61 -7.76 15.33
N LEU A 18 -10.05 -6.56 15.41
CA LEU A 18 -8.62 -6.33 15.47
C LEU A 18 -8.11 -6.54 16.89
N THR A 19 -6.97 -7.20 17.03
CA THR A 19 -6.34 -7.45 18.33
C THR A 19 -5.53 -6.23 18.76
N LYS A 20 -5.76 -5.76 20.00
CA LYS A 20 -5.02 -4.62 20.57
C LYS A 20 -3.51 -4.92 20.62
N GLY A 21 -2.70 -3.93 20.23
CA GLY A 21 -1.24 -4.02 20.28
C GLY A 21 -0.59 -4.77 19.12
N LYS A 22 -1.37 -5.16 18.10
CA LYS A 22 -0.86 -5.74 16.86
C LYS A 22 -0.67 -4.68 15.79
N VAL A 23 0.31 -4.89 14.92
CA VAL A 23 0.51 -4.09 13.71
C VAL A 23 -0.30 -4.69 12.57
N TYR A 24 -1.14 -3.85 11.99
CA TYR A 24 -1.92 -4.18 10.80
C TYR A 24 -1.46 -3.34 9.62
N THR A 25 -1.22 -3.99 8.48
CA THR A 25 -1.01 -3.30 7.21
C THR A 25 -2.24 -3.48 6.35
N VAL A 26 -2.77 -2.40 5.79
CA VAL A 26 -4.00 -2.40 5.00
C VAL A 26 -3.70 -1.91 3.59
N ARG A 27 -4.19 -2.64 2.59
CA ARG A 27 -4.22 -2.21 1.19
C ARG A 27 -5.65 -2.20 0.71
N MET A 28 -6.08 -1.07 0.17
CA MET A 28 -7.38 -0.92 -0.48
C MET A 28 -7.14 -0.63 -1.96
N GLY A 29 -7.84 -1.37 -2.83
CA GLY A 29 -7.77 -1.19 -4.28
C GLY A 29 -9.16 -1.02 -4.85
N TYR A 30 -9.40 0.09 -5.56
CA TYR A 30 -10.65 0.33 -6.28
C TYR A 30 -10.43 0.21 -7.78
N ASP A 31 -11.19 -0.68 -8.43
CA ASP A 31 -11.24 -0.79 -9.87
C ASP A 31 -12.43 0.00 -10.41
N GLY A 32 -12.14 1.11 -11.10
CA GLY A 32 -13.17 1.96 -11.69
C GLY A 32 -13.94 1.32 -12.85
N SER A 33 -13.40 0.29 -13.50
CA SER A 33 -14.07 -0.41 -14.60
C SER A 33 -15.14 -1.38 -14.09
N THR A 34 -14.85 -2.10 -13.00
CA THR A 34 -15.77 -3.07 -12.39
C THR A 34 -16.58 -2.48 -11.24
N GLY A 35 -16.15 -1.34 -10.70
CA GLY A 35 -16.73 -0.69 -9.52
C GLY A 35 -16.51 -1.49 -8.23
N VAL A 36 -15.46 -2.31 -8.18
CA VAL A 36 -15.15 -3.20 -7.06
C VAL A 36 -14.07 -2.57 -6.18
N LEU A 37 -14.32 -2.55 -4.87
CA LEU A 37 -13.34 -2.23 -3.84
C LEU A 37 -12.90 -3.53 -3.16
N LYS A 38 -11.60 -3.81 -3.25
CA LYS A 38 -10.93 -4.93 -2.58
C LYS A 38 -10.09 -4.42 -1.42
N THR A 39 -10.11 -5.13 -0.30
CA THR A 39 -9.28 -4.84 0.87
C THR A 39 -8.46 -6.07 1.22
N GLU A 40 -7.14 -5.88 1.36
CA GLU A 40 -6.19 -6.89 1.81
C GLU A 40 -5.54 -6.39 3.08
N MET A 41 -5.34 -7.30 4.04
CA MET A 41 -4.72 -6.96 5.31
C MET A 41 -3.62 -7.96 5.68
N LEU A 42 -2.59 -7.47 6.34
CA LEU A 42 -1.59 -8.27 7.03
C LEU A 42 -1.68 -8.01 8.53
N GLU A 43 -1.54 -9.05 9.34
CA GLU A 43 -1.33 -8.96 10.79
C GLU A 43 0.09 -9.42 11.09
N GLU A 44 0.92 -8.54 11.66
CA GLU A 44 2.35 -8.85 11.93
C GLU A 44 3.08 -9.38 10.67
N GLY A 45 2.75 -8.82 9.51
CA GLY A 45 3.33 -9.17 8.21
C GLY A 45 2.79 -10.46 7.57
N LYS A 46 1.85 -11.17 8.21
CA LYS A 46 1.23 -12.38 7.65
C LYS A 46 -0.14 -12.08 7.07
N PRO A 47 -0.57 -12.74 5.98
CA PRO A 47 -1.93 -12.57 5.45
C PRO A 47 -2.97 -12.72 6.55
N TRP A 48 -3.78 -11.68 6.71
CA TRP A 48 -4.94 -11.72 7.58
C TRP A 48 -6.12 -12.35 6.84
N LYS A 49 -7.18 -12.67 7.59
CA LYS A 49 -8.42 -13.30 7.10
C LYS A 49 -8.91 -12.69 5.78
N THR A 50 -9.63 -13.48 4.99
CA THR A 50 -10.26 -13.01 3.75
C THR A 50 -11.33 -11.98 4.06
N ILE A 51 -11.20 -10.78 3.49
CA ILE A 51 -12.18 -9.71 3.56
C ILE A 51 -13.00 -9.74 2.26
N ALA A 52 -14.33 -9.72 2.38
CA ALA A 52 -15.20 -9.73 1.22
C ALA A 52 -15.02 -8.45 0.38
N GLU A 53 -14.98 -8.62 -0.94
CA GLU A 53 -15.00 -7.50 -1.88
C GLU A 53 -16.36 -6.81 -1.85
N VAL A 54 -16.37 -5.49 -2.01
CA VAL A 54 -17.61 -4.73 -2.11
C VAL A 54 -17.73 -4.14 -3.50
N LYS A 55 -18.81 -4.54 -4.17
CA LYS A 55 -19.18 -4.01 -5.46
C LYS A 55 -20.19 -2.88 -5.30
N ARG A 56 -19.94 -1.79 -6.02
CA ARG A 56 -20.87 -0.68 -6.11
C ARG A 56 -22.22 -1.14 -6.69
N LYS A 57 -23.33 -0.80 -6.02
CA LYS A 57 -24.69 -1.21 -6.44
C LYS A 57 -25.14 -0.57 -7.74
N ASN A 58 -24.85 0.73 -7.93
CA ASN A 58 -25.26 1.48 -9.12
C ASN A 58 -24.03 1.99 -9.87
N ALA A 59 -23.92 1.65 -11.16
CA ALA A 59 -22.93 2.27 -12.02
C ALA A 59 -23.38 3.68 -12.41
N HIS A 60 -23.19 4.66 -11.52
CA HIS A 60 -23.38 6.06 -11.91
C HIS A 60 -22.27 6.45 -12.89
N ALA A 61 -22.67 6.90 -14.08
CA ALA A 61 -21.75 7.51 -15.04
C ALA A 61 -21.06 8.71 -14.37
N GLY A 62 -19.73 8.79 -14.48
CA GLY A 62 -18.93 9.90 -13.93
C GLY A 62 -18.51 9.78 -12.47
N PHE A 63 -18.72 8.64 -11.80
CA PHE A 63 -18.12 8.42 -10.47
C PHE A 63 -16.59 8.35 -10.56
N LEU A 64 -15.92 9.07 -9.68
CA LEU A 64 -14.46 9.09 -9.55
C LEU A 64 -14.10 9.02 -8.06
N VAL A 65 -13.03 8.29 -7.75
CA VAL A 65 -12.39 8.40 -6.44
C VAL A 65 -11.42 9.57 -6.52
N ASP A 66 -11.78 10.69 -5.90
CA ASP A 66 -10.99 11.93 -5.93
C ASP A 66 -10.47 12.35 -4.54
N THR A 67 -10.95 11.69 -3.48
CA THR A 67 -10.70 12.09 -2.09
C THR A 67 -10.38 10.87 -1.25
N PHE A 68 -9.39 11.03 -0.36
CA PHE A 68 -9.08 10.07 0.69
C PHE A 68 -9.20 10.76 2.06
N SER A 69 -9.79 10.08 3.04
CA SER A 69 -9.89 10.57 4.41
C SER A 69 -9.82 9.41 5.40
N ILE A 70 -9.09 9.61 6.49
CA ILE A 70 -9.20 8.76 7.68
C ILE A 70 -10.26 9.39 8.57
N SER A 71 -11.25 8.60 8.97
CA SER A 71 -12.36 9.07 9.80
C SER A 71 -12.68 8.03 10.85
N ASN A 72 -12.91 8.47 12.08
CA ASN A 72 -13.49 7.65 13.12
C ASN A 72 -15.00 7.91 13.18
N PHE A 73 -15.80 6.86 13.31
CA PHE A 73 -17.25 6.96 13.37
C PHE A 73 -17.81 6.04 14.45
N THR A 74 -18.68 6.60 15.28
CA THR A 74 -19.46 5.86 16.27
C THR A 74 -20.87 5.66 15.74
N ALA A 75 -21.33 4.42 15.65
CA ALA A 75 -22.66 4.11 15.14
C ALA A 75 -23.77 4.69 16.02
N LYS A 76 -24.84 5.19 15.39
CA LYS A 76 -26.00 5.73 16.12
C LYS A 76 -26.62 4.64 17.01
N GLY A 77 -26.75 4.92 18.31
CA GLY A 77 -27.32 3.98 19.28
C GLY A 77 -26.30 3.06 19.95
N SER A 78 -25.00 3.19 19.70
CA SER A 78 -24.00 2.51 20.52
C SER A 78 -23.86 3.21 21.87
N GLU A 79 -23.90 2.44 22.95
CA GLU A 79 -23.94 2.97 24.33
C GLU A 79 -22.63 3.58 24.84
N SER A 80 -21.55 3.57 24.04
CA SER A 80 -20.26 4.10 24.48
C SER A 80 -19.39 4.57 23.32
N SER A 81 -18.74 5.72 23.53
CA SER A 81 -17.59 6.13 22.73
C SER A 81 -16.35 5.52 23.37
N LEU A 82 -15.68 4.60 22.67
CA LEU A 82 -14.40 4.07 23.12
C LEU A 82 -13.30 5.08 22.75
N LEU A 83 -12.50 5.49 23.75
CA LEU A 83 -11.23 6.15 23.46
C LEU A 83 -10.26 5.09 22.95
N ALA A 84 -10.03 5.10 21.65
CA ALA A 84 -8.98 4.32 21.01
C ALA A 84 -7.84 5.26 20.61
N THR A 85 -6.62 4.88 20.98
CA THR A 85 -5.39 5.54 20.53
C THR A 85 -4.57 4.55 19.72
N GLY A 86 -3.90 5.07 18.69
CA GLY A 86 -3.07 4.28 17.81
C GLY A 86 -2.29 5.18 16.86
N THR A 87 -1.38 4.58 16.11
CA THR A 87 -0.56 5.26 15.10
C THR A 87 -0.95 4.75 13.72
N ILE A 88 -1.08 5.67 12.78
CA ILE A 88 -1.16 5.36 11.35
C ILE A 88 0.08 5.96 10.72
N ASP A 89 0.82 5.14 10.00
CA ASP A 89 2.05 5.51 9.31
C ASP A 89 2.13 4.80 7.95
N GLU A 90 3.13 5.14 7.14
CA GLU A 90 3.40 4.57 5.82
C GLU A 90 2.21 4.66 4.85
N LEU A 91 1.48 5.78 4.91
CA LEU A 91 0.37 6.04 3.99
C LEU A 91 0.87 6.32 2.57
N ALA A 92 0.41 5.53 1.61
CA ALA A 92 0.62 5.75 0.19
C ALA A 92 -0.71 5.69 -0.58
N ILE A 93 -0.88 6.62 -1.53
CA ILE A 93 -2.04 6.70 -2.42
C ILE A 93 -1.54 6.75 -3.85
N ALA A 94 -2.08 5.89 -4.69
CA ALA A 94 -1.66 5.78 -6.08
C ALA A 94 -2.81 5.36 -6.99
N THR A 95 -2.61 5.59 -8.28
CA THR A 95 -3.51 5.15 -9.36
C THR A 95 -2.81 4.11 -10.23
N SER A 96 -3.53 3.43 -11.11
CA SER A 96 -2.93 2.51 -12.08
C SER A 96 -1.92 3.17 -13.04
N ARG A 97 -1.92 4.51 -13.13
CA ARG A 97 -0.96 5.30 -13.90
C ARG A 97 0.23 5.79 -13.09
N SER A 98 0.24 5.56 -11.78
CA SER A 98 1.37 5.92 -10.93
C SER A 98 2.58 5.07 -11.29
N GLY A 99 3.69 5.74 -11.61
CA GLY A 99 4.98 5.10 -11.75
C GLY A 99 5.55 4.64 -10.41
N PRO A 100 6.63 3.85 -10.43
CA PRO A 100 7.32 3.44 -9.22
C PRO A 100 8.01 4.67 -8.61
N SER A 101 8.02 4.77 -7.29
CA SER A 101 8.75 5.83 -6.59
C SER A 101 9.55 5.23 -5.45
N PHE A 102 10.81 5.61 -5.36
CA PHE A 102 11.55 5.46 -4.11
C PHE A 102 10.93 6.40 -3.08
N VAL A 103 10.73 5.91 -1.86
CA VAL A 103 10.13 6.66 -0.75
C VAL A 103 11.10 6.81 0.43
N ASP A 104 12.18 6.03 0.42
CA ASP A 104 13.24 6.07 1.42
C ASP A 104 14.48 5.43 0.79
N VAL A 105 15.58 6.17 0.76
CA VAL A 105 16.85 5.75 0.15
C VAL A 105 17.97 6.17 1.07
N HIS A 106 18.80 5.23 1.48
CA HIS A 106 19.90 5.49 2.39
C HIS A 106 21.08 4.55 2.13
N LEU A 107 22.23 4.93 2.68
CA LEU A 107 23.46 4.17 2.66
C LEU A 107 23.79 3.75 4.09
N ASP A 108 23.64 2.46 4.39
CA ASP A 108 23.94 1.87 5.69
C ASP A 108 25.22 1.05 5.58
N GLU A 109 26.27 1.40 6.33
CA GLU A 109 27.54 0.65 6.34
C GLU A 109 28.13 0.43 4.93
N GLY A 110 27.91 1.38 4.02
CA GLY A 110 28.34 1.28 2.63
C GLY A 110 27.42 0.46 1.72
N GLN A 111 26.33 -0.12 2.23
CA GLN A 111 25.30 -0.78 1.45
C GLN A 111 24.17 0.18 1.09
N TRP A 112 23.79 0.20 -0.19
CA TRP A 112 22.61 0.94 -0.63
C TRP A 112 21.35 0.19 -0.25
N ARG A 113 20.41 0.92 0.33
CA ARG A 113 19.09 0.41 0.68
C ARG A 113 18.04 1.39 0.21
N ALA A 114 16.93 0.84 -0.26
CA ALA A 114 15.78 1.64 -0.56
C ALA A 114 14.47 0.93 -0.29
N ARG A 115 13.45 1.73 -0.09
CA ARG A 115 12.06 1.33 -0.11
C ARG A 115 11.40 2.01 -1.28
N ALA A 116 10.59 1.26 -2.01
CA ALA A 116 9.82 1.78 -3.11
C ALA A 116 8.35 1.43 -2.98
N PHE A 117 7.53 2.40 -3.33
CA PHE A 117 6.13 2.19 -3.60
C PHE A 117 5.96 1.88 -5.08
N VAL A 118 5.29 0.76 -5.37
CA VAL A 118 5.00 0.32 -6.74
C VAL A 118 3.59 -0.23 -6.82
N VAL A 119 2.92 0.03 -7.94
CA VAL A 119 1.67 -0.64 -8.28
C VAL A 119 2.01 -1.90 -9.08
N ALA A 120 1.47 -3.05 -8.66
CA ALA A 120 1.78 -4.38 -9.19
C ALA A 120 3.28 -4.74 -9.03
N PRO A 121 3.73 -5.06 -7.79
CA PRO A 121 5.16 -5.24 -7.49
C PRO A 121 5.87 -6.30 -8.33
N ASP A 122 5.15 -7.34 -8.72
CA ASP A 122 5.70 -8.47 -9.51
C ASP A 122 6.12 -8.04 -10.93
N ASP A 123 5.63 -6.90 -11.43
CA ASP A 123 5.96 -6.37 -12.76
C ASP A 123 7.24 -5.51 -12.77
N TRP A 124 7.90 -5.31 -11.62
CA TRP A 124 9.03 -4.38 -11.51
C TRP A 124 10.32 -5.08 -11.11
N GLN A 125 11.43 -4.61 -11.66
CA GLN A 125 12.79 -5.04 -11.34
C GLN A 125 13.67 -3.84 -10.99
N LEU A 126 14.62 -4.06 -10.08
CA LEU A 126 15.65 -3.07 -9.76
C LEU A 126 16.85 -3.29 -10.67
N GLN A 127 17.33 -2.21 -11.28
CA GLN A 127 18.56 -2.22 -12.06
C GLN A 127 19.57 -1.23 -11.49
N ARG A 128 20.84 -1.59 -11.67
CA ARG A 128 21.98 -0.83 -11.20
C ARG A 128 22.93 -0.53 -12.37
N SER A 129 23.52 0.66 -12.37
CA SER A 129 24.52 1.07 -13.35
C SER A 129 25.63 1.90 -12.68
N GLY A 130 26.84 1.83 -13.21
CA GLY A 130 27.96 2.69 -12.81
C GLY A 130 28.16 3.92 -13.71
N ASP A 131 27.52 3.94 -14.88
CA ASP A 131 27.79 4.90 -15.95
C ASP A 131 26.52 5.43 -16.66
N LEU A 132 25.33 5.01 -16.18
CA LEU A 132 24.00 5.28 -16.75
C LEU A 132 23.75 4.64 -18.13
N ARG A 133 24.66 3.82 -18.65
CA ARG A 133 24.58 3.16 -19.96
C ARG A 133 24.36 1.67 -19.81
N ASP A 134 25.23 1.02 -19.04
CA ASP A 134 25.19 -0.41 -18.81
C ASP A 134 24.40 -0.69 -17.52
N TRP A 135 23.22 -1.29 -17.70
CA TRP A 135 22.30 -1.60 -16.60
C TRP A 135 22.27 -3.10 -16.35
N LYS A 136 22.49 -3.49 -15.09
CA LYS A 136 22.39 -4.87 -14.62
C LYS A 136 21.19 -5.02 -13.71
N SER A 137 20.36 -6.02 -13.96
CA SER A 137 19.30 -6.40 -13.03
C SER A 137 19.91 -6.91 -11.73
N LEU A 138 19.33 -6.48 -10.61
CA LEU A 138 19.70 -6.96 -9.30
C LEU A 138 18.65 -7.95 -8.82
N ASP A 139 19.10 -9.09 -8.32
CA ASP A 139 18.30 -10.01 -7.49
C ASP A 139 18.13 -9.42 -6.08
N ALA A 140 17.85 -8.12 -5.99
CA ALA A 140 17.56 -7.47 -4.73
C ALA A 140 16.33 -8.16 -4.13
N VAL A 141 16.39 -8.42 -2.83
CA VAL A 141 15.35 -9.16 -2.11
C VAL A 141 14.06 -8.35 -2.15
N GLN A 142 13.22 -8.59 -3.17
CA GLN A 142 11.83 -8.16 -3.23
C GLN A 142 11.06 -8.95 -2.19
N LYS A 143 11.23 -8.60 -0.92
CA LYS A 143 10.25 -8.96 0.10
C LYS A 143 9.25 -7.82 0.10
N PRO A 144 8.03 -8.01 -0.43
CA PRO A 144 6.94 -7.08 -0.16
C PRO A 144 6.66 -7.15 1.34
N SER A 145 7.38 -6.35 2.13
CA SER A 145 6.98 -6.09 3.51
C SER A 145 5.86 -5.09 3.41
N GLN A 146 4.66 -5.45 3.85
CA GLN A 146 3.62 -4.46 4.09
C GLN A 146 3.26 -3.64 2.83
N PHE A 147 3.24 -4.28 1.66
CA PHE A 147 2.95 -3.71 0.33
C PHE A 147 3.99 -2.72 -0.25
N PHE A 148 5.13 -2.50 0.41
CA PHE A 148 6.28 -1.81 -0.16
C PHE A 148 7.34 -2.81 -0.62
N LEU A 149 8.02 -2.51 -1.73
CA LEU A 149 9.23 -3.22 -2.09
C LEU A 149 10.38 -2.68 -1.27
N ARG A 150 11.12 -3.57 -0.62
CA ARG A 150 12.41 -3.25 -0.03
C ARG A 150 13.51 -3.74 -0.95
N PHE A 151 14.55 -2.94 -1.08
CA PHE A 151 15.70 -3.22 -1.90
C PHE A 151 16.96 -3.06 -1.06
N THR A 152 17.90 -3.96 -1.29
CA THR A 152 19.25 -3.89 -0.74
C THR A 152 20.18 -4.31 -1.86
N ASP A 153 21.14 -3.44 -2.17
CA ASP A 153 22.24 -3.84 -3.05
C ASP A 153 23.12 -4.84 -2.28
N PRO A 154 23.30 -6.07 -2.78
CA PRO A 154 24.15 -7.05 -2.12
C PRO A 154 25.62 -6.62 -2.10
N GLU A 155 26.02 -5.70 -2.97
CA GLU A 155 27.39 -5.19 -3.03
C GLU A 155 27.48 -3.79 -2.39
N PRO A 156 28.60 -3.48 -1.72
CA PRO A 156 28.87 -2.12 -1.26
C PRO A 156 28.91 -1.12 -2.42
N VAL A 157 28.43 0.09 -2.16
CA VAL A 157 28.37 1.16 -3.15
C VAL A 157 29.78 1.61 -3.54
N GLY A 158 30.11 1.48 -4.82
CA GLY A 158 31.34 1.98 -5.41
C GLY A 158 31.33 3.48 -5.71
N ARG A 159 32.40 3.99 -6.32
CA ARG A 159 32.45 5.35 -6.86
C ARG A 159 31.57 5.40 -8.12
N ASN A 160 30.37 5.97 -7.97
CA ASN A 160 29.31 6.12 -8.98
C ASN A 160 28.43 4.88 -9.10
N GLN A 161 27.29 4.93 -8.41
CA GLN A 161 26.26 3.91 -8.50
C GLN A 161 24.89 4.57 -8.65
N PHE A 162 24.18 4.14 -9.68
CA PHE A 162 22.86 4.63 -10.04
C PHE A 162 21.86 3.48 -10.01
N TYR A 163 20.66 3.77 -9.53
CA TYR A 163 19.59 2.78 -9.38
C TYR A 163 18.35 3.25 -10.13
N ARG A 164 17.66 2.32 -10.78
CA ARG A 164 16.35 2.58 -11.40
C ARG A 164 15.43 1.40 -11.20
N ILE A 165 14.13 1.68 -11.11
CA ILE A 165 13.08 0.66 -11.15
C ILE A 165 12.54 0.64 -12.59
N THR A 166 12.49 -0.54 -13.19
CA THR A 166 11.97 -0.72 -14.55
C THR A 166 11.03 -1.91 -14.60
N ARG A 167 10.21 -2.01 -15.65
CA ARG A 167 9.40 -3.19 -15.92
C ARG A 167 10.20 -4.10 -16.83
#